data_AF-A0A3D2INA2-F1
#
_entry.id   AF-A0A3D2INA2-F1
#
_cell.length_a   1.000
_cell.length_b   1.000
_cell.length_c   1.000
_cell.angle_alpha   90.00
_cell.angle_beta   90.00
_cell.angle_gamma   90.00
#
_symmetry.space_group_name_H-M   'P 1'
#
loop_
_entity.id
_entity.type
_entity.pdbx_description
1 polymer ?
#
loop_
_entity_poly.entity_id
_entity_poly.type
_entity_poly.pdbx_seq_one_letter_code
_entity_poly.pdbx_strand_id
1 'polypeptide(L)'
;EEDFTACLGFEIEGNEAGLKKLNLDGYKKMINEAAKTYPNFKAVATTLRTVKTATVNDWKAICWADGEIYQSTAYDGLEILDRVGGGDSFASGLVFGLMTTGDAQAAVNYGAAHGALAMTTPGDTTMASRKEVEALMKGAGARVNR
;
A
#
# COMPACT_ATOMS: atom_id res chain seq x y z
N GLU A 1 -9.95 2.71 -4.68
CA GLU A 1 -9.23 3.98 -4.89
C GLU A 1 -9.32 4.34 -6.35
N GLU A 2 -9.75 5.57 -6.63
CA GLU A 2 -9.93 6.14 -7.98
C GLU A 2 -8.78 7.10 -8.35
N ASP A 3 -7.68 7.07 -7.59
CA ASP A 3 -6.63 8.12 -7.64
C ASP A 3 -5.94 8.20 -9.00
N PHE A 4 -5.73 7.07 -9.69
CA PHE A 4 -5.17 7.07 -11.04
C PHE A 4 -6.12 7.67 -12.06
N THR A 5 -7.42 7.40 -11.93
CA THR A 5 -8.45 7.99 -12.78
C THR A 5 -8.51 9.50 -12.54
N ALA A 6 -8.54 9.92 -11.27
CA ALA A 6 -8.68 11.33 -10.90
C ALA A 6 -7.43 12.16 -11.23
N CYS A 7 -6.23 11.62 -10.99
CA CYS A 7 -4.97 12.36 -11.14
C CYS A 7 -4.38 12.25 -12.55
N LEU A 8 -4.52 11.09 -13.21
CA LEU A 8 -3.84 10.79 -14.47
C LEU A 8 -4.80 10.46 -15.63
N GLY A 9 -6.11 10.30 -15.35
CA GLY A 9 -7.11 9.99 -16.37
C GLY A 9 -7.12 8.53 -16.84
N PHE A 10 -6.44 7.61 -16.14
CA PHE A 10 -6.48 6.19 -16.50
C PHE A 10 -7.65 5.48 -15.83
N GLU A 11 -8.51 4.85 -16.63
CA GLU A 11 -9.60 4.03 -16.13
C GLU A 11 -9.14 2.62 -15.76
N ILE A 12 -9.77 2.06 -14.73
CA ILE A 12 -9.58 0.64 -14.36
C ILE A 12 -10.63 -0.18 -15.08
N GLU A 13 -10.20 -0.97 -16.08
CA GLU A 13 -11.10 -1.91 -16.77
C GLU A 13 -11.82 -2.84 -15.79
N GLY A 14 -13.14 -2.94 -15.92
CA GLY A 14 -13.96 -3.83 -15.10
C GLY A 14 -14.21 -3.34 -13.67
N ASN A 15 -13.87 -2.08 -13.35
CA ASN A 15 -14.21 -1.47 -12.07
C ASN A 15 -15.60 -0.79 -12.17
N GLU A 16 -16.67 -1.58 -12.07
CA GLU A 16 -18.03 -1.03 -12.00
C GLU A 16 -18.27 -0.30 -10.66
N ALA A 17 -19.08 0.76 -10.70
CA ALA A 17 -19.48 1.53 -9.54
C ALA A 17 -20.23 0.63 -8.53
N GLY A 18 -19.52 0.13 -7.52
CA GLY A 18 -20.10 -0.68 -6.43
C GLY A 18 -19.37 -1.98 -6.08
N LEU A 19 -18.21 -2.28 -6.65
CA LEU A 19 -17.53 -3.55 -6.39
C LEU A 19 -17.04 -3.71 -4.94
N LYS A 20 -17.59 -4.73 -4.26
CA LYS A 20 -17.15 -5.25 -2.96
C LYS A 20 -15.81 -6.02 -3.00
N LYS A 21 -15.19 -6.18 -4.18
CA LYS A 21 -13.95 -6.93 -4.38
C LYS A 21 -12.96 -6.17 -5.28
N LEU A 22 -11.70 -6.15 -4.85
CA LEU A 22 -10.58 -5.58 -5.59
C LEU A 22 -10.31 -6.35 -6.89
N ASN A 23 -10.35 -5.68 -8.04
CA ASN A 23 -9.94 -6.22 -9.33
C ASN A 23 -8.42 -6.05 -9.54
N LEU A 24 -7.63 -7.00 -9.04
CA LEU A 24 -6.17 -6.97 -9.17
C LEU A 24 -5.71 -6.87 -10.62
N ASP A 25 -6.32 -7.64 -11.53
CA ASP A 25 -5.92 -7.63 -12.94
C ASP A 25 -6.20 -6.28 -13.62
N GLY A 26 -7.30 -5.63 -13.25
CA GLY A 26 -7.60 -4.26 -13.67
C GLY A 26 -6.53 -3.26 -13.20
N TYR A 27 -6.13 -3.33 -11.92
CA TYR A 27 -5.04 -2.50 -11.40
C TYR A 27 -3.72 -2.76 -12.12
N LYS A 28 -3.38 -4.03 -12.40
CA LYS A 28 -2.16 -4.38 -13.14
C LYS A 28 -2.17 -3.78 -14.54
N LYS A 29 -3.28 -3.89 -15.28
CA LYS A 29 -3.41 -3.31 -16.63
C LYS A 29 -3.23 -1.80 -16.58
N MET A 30 -3.97 -1.13 -15.70
CA MET A 30 -3.91 0.33 -15.52
C MET A 30 -2.49 0.80 -15.20
N ILE A 31 -1.80 0.15 -14.26
CA ILE A 31 -0.42 0.51 -13.90
C ILE A 31 0.54 0.30 -15.08
N ASN A 32 0.39 -0.77 -15.85
CA ASN A 32 1.20 -0.98 -17.04
C ASN A 32 0.94 0.08 -18.12
N GLU A 33 -0.31 0.52 -18.32
CA GLU A 33 -0.62 1.62 -19.24
C GLU A 33 -0.04 2.95 -18.75
N ALA A 34 -0.10 3.24 -17.45
CA ALA A 34 0.54 4.42 -16.87
C ALA A 34 2.06 4.39 -17.07
N ALA A 35 2.71 3.25 -16.82
CA ALA A 35 4.16 3.09 -17.02
C ALA A 35 4.59 3.21 -18.49
N LYS A 36 3.76 2.72 -19.43
CA LYS A 36 3.99 2.93 -20.88
C LYS A 36 3.86 4.40 -21.28
N THR A 37 2.85 5.08 -20.74
CA THR A 37 2.58 6.49 -21.04
C THR A 37 3.66 7.41 -20.47
N TYR A 38 4.17 7.08 -19.30
CA TYR A 38 5.23 7.81 -18.61
C TYR A 38 6.49 6.94 -18.48
N PRO A 39 7.28 6.77 -19.55
CA PRO A 39 8.43 5.86 -19.58
C PRO A 39 9.57 6.24 -18.62
N ASN A 40 9.50 7.44 -18.01
CA ASN A 40 10.39 7.90 -16.97
C ASN A 40 10.02 7.37 -15.56
N PHE A 41 8.84 6.77 -15.39
CA PHE A 41 8.47 6.13 -14.12
C PHE A 41 9.39 4.95 -13.83
N LYS A 42 9.97 4.95 -12.62
CA LYS A 42 10.81 3.86 -12.11
C LYS A 42 10.03 2.90 -11.22
N ALA A 43 8.99 3.40 -10.57
CA ALA A 43 8.07 2.61 -9.81
C ALA A 43 6.69 3.27 -9.81
N VAL A 44 5.64 2.45 -9.70
CA VAL A 44 4.25 2.89 -9.53
C VAL A 44 3.64 2.03 -8.45
N ALA A 45 3.06 2.62 -7.41
CA ALA A 45 2.52 1.83 -6.32
C ALA A 45 1.18 2.38 -5.84
N THR A 46 0.34 1.50 -5.34
CA THR A 46 -0.98 1.86 -4.80
C THR A 46 -1.34 0.95 -3.65
N THR A 47 -2.10 1.50 -2.72
CA THR A 47 -2.74 0.71 -1.68
C THR A 47 -3.99 0.03 -2.23
N LEU A 48 -4.35 -1.09 -1.62
CA LEU A 48 -5.54 -1.86 -1.94
C LEU A 48 -6.27 -2.11 -0.62
N ARG A 49 -7.33 -1.33 -0.42
CA ARG A 49 -8.13 -1.37 0.81
C ARG A 49 -9.48 -1.99 0.53
N THR A 50 -9.86 -2.99 1.33
CA THR A 50 -11.24 -3.49 1.37
C THR A 50 -11.86 -3.04 2.69
N VAL A 51 -12.88 -2.19 2.62
CA VAL A 51 -13.56 -1.69 3.83
C VAL A 51 -14.59 -2.71 4.30
N LYS A 52 -14.41 -3.30 5.50
CA LYS A 52 -15.41 -4.18 6.12
C LYS A 52 -16.33 -3.37 7.04
N THR A 53 -15.75 -2.55 7.90
CA THR A 53 -16.43 -1.57 8.75
C THR A 53 -15.59 -0.28 8.81
N ALA A 54 -16.06 0.75 9.50
CA ALA A 54 -15.26 1.96 9.72
C ALA A 54 -13.96 1.70 10.50
N THR A 55 -13.93 0.64 11.33
CA THR A 55 -12.84 0.32 12.25
C THR A 55 -12.11 -0.98 11.91
N VAL A 56 -12.54 -1.72 10.88
CA VAL A 56 -11.92 -2.98 10.47
C VAL A 56 -11.84 -3.02 8.94
N ASN A 57 -10.62 -3.11 8.40
CA ASN A 57 -10.38 -3.16 6.96
C ASN A 57 -9.38 -4.27 6.61
N ASP A 58 -9.42 -4.74 5.38
CA ASP A 58 -8.26 -5.45 4.81
C ASP A 58 -7.33 -4.43 4.15
N TRP A 59 -6.05 -4.58 4.41
CA TRP A 59 -5.01 -3.67 3.94
C TRP A 59 -3.88 -4.43 3.26
N LYS A 60 -3.57 -4.04 2.02
CA LYS A 60 -2.40 -4.51 1.28
C LYS A 60 -2.02 -3.45 0.25
N ALA A 61 -0.94 -3.66 -0.47
CA ALA A 61 -0.48 -2.78 -1.53
C ALA A 61 0.17 -3.54 -2.68
N ILE A 62 0.30 -2.87 -3.81
CA ILE A 62 1.07 -3.34 -4.95
C ILE A 62 2.06 -2.29 -5.40
N CYS A 63 3.20 -2.75 -5.92
CA CYS A 63 4.23 -1.92 -6.52
C CYS A 63 4.62 -2.53 -7.86
N TRP A 64 4.55 -1.74 -8.92
CA TRP A 64 5.16 -2.04 -10.20
C TRP A 64 6.55 -1.42 -10.24
N ALA A 65 7.54 -2.19 -10.67
CA ALA A 65 8.89 -1.72 -10.94
C ALA A 65 9.53 -2.60 -12.01
N ASP A 66 10.22 -1.99 -12.99
CA ASP A 66 10.92 -2.70 -14.06
C ASP A 66 10.06 -3.74 -14.82
N GLY A 67 8.78 -3.45 -15.02
CA GLY A 67 7.84 -4.33 -15.74
C GLY A 67 7.18 -5.41 -14.88
N GLU A 68 7.61 -5.58 -13.64
CA GLU A 68 7.12 -6.59 -12.71
C GLU A 68 6.20 -5.99 -11.65
N ILE A 69 5.27 -6.79 -11.12
CA ILE A 69 4.32 -6.37 -10.08
C ILE A 69 4.53 -7.19 -8.80
N TYR A 70 4.85 -6.48 -7.74
CA TYR A 70 5.08 -6.98 -6.40
C TYR A 70 3.87 -6.71 -5.52
N GLN A 71 3.49 -7.68 -4.70
CA GLN A 71 2.38 -7.54 -3.74
C GLN A 71 2.94 -7.52 -2.33
N SER A 72 2.42 -6.64 -1.48
CA SER A 72 2.80 -6.64 -0.08
C SER A 72 2.24 -7.85 0.68
N THR A 73 2.76 -8.07 1.88
CA THR A 73 2.03 -8.78 2.94
C THR A 73 0.61 -8.20 3.07
N ALA A 74 -0.37 -9.09 3.20
CA ALA A 74 -1.76 -8.72 3.46
C ALA A 74 -2.04 -8.66 4.96
N TYR A 75 -2.68 -7.58 5.39
CA TYR A 75 -3.13 -7.35 6.75
C TYR A 75 -4.67 -7.41 6.75
N ASP A 76 -5.20 -8.63 6.76
CA ASP A 76 -6.63 -8.87 6.76
C ASP A 76 -7.23 -8.59 8.13
N GLY A 77 -8.36 -7.87 8.16
CA GLY A 77 -9.03 -7.52 9.41
C GLY A 77 -8.22 -6.59 10.31
N LEU A 78 -7.40 -5.70 9.74
CA LEU A 78 -6.68 -4.66 10.46
C LEU A 78 -7.68 -3.79 11.23
N GLU A 79 -7.50 -3.74 12.55
CA GLU A 79 -8.22 -2.82 13.44
C GLU A 79 -7.64 -1.41 13.29
N ILE A 80 -8.52 -0.45 13.11
CA ILE A 80 -8.17 0.95 12.82
C ILE A 80 -8.61 1.80 14.00
N LEU A 81 -7.63 2.52 14.57
CA LEU A 81 -7.87 3.55 15.55
C LEU A 81 -8.17 4.89 14.85
N ASP A 82 -7.26 5.29 13.97
CA ASP A 82 -7.38 6.47 13.11
C ASP A 82 -6.91 6.08 11.71
N ARG A 83 -7.65 6.45 10.66
CA ARG A 83 -7.29 6.08 9.28
C ARG A 83 -6.39 7.11 8.59
N VAL A 84 -6.30 8.30 9.18
CA VAL A 84 -5.54 9.44 8.65
C VAL A 84 -4.05 9.11 8.68
N GLY A 85 -3.27 9.62 7.72
CA GLY A 85 -1.83 9.30 7.60
C GLY A 85 -1.45 7.91 7.08
N GLY A 86 -2.39 6.98 6.91
CA GLY A 86 -2.08 5.62 6.44
C GLY A 86 -1.47 5.56 5.03
N GLY A 87 -1.95 6.43 4.13
CA GLY A 87 -1.42 6.56 2.75
C GLY A 87 -0.03 7.22 2.72
N ASP A 88 0.16 8.31 3.48
CA ASP A 88 1.45 9.00 3.58
C ASP A 88 2.52 8.13 4.24
N SER A 89 2.11 7.33 5.23
CA SER A 89 2.97 6.33 5.87
C SER A 89 3.32 5.20 4.89
N PHE A 90 2.39 4.76 4.05
CA PHE A 90 2.70 3.84 2.95
C PHE A 90 3.72 4.44 1.98
N ALA A 91 3.49 5.67 1.50
CA ALA A 91 4.37 6.34 0.55
C ALA A 91 5.79 6.51 1.13
N SER A 92 5.91 7.01 2.36
CA SER A 92 7.20 7.17 3.03
C SER A 92 7.92 5.84 3.28
N GLY A 93 7.20 4.79 3.67
CA GLY A 93 7.76 3.44 3.85
C GLY A 93 8.24 2.84 2.54
N LEU A 94 7.48 3.01 1.45
CA LEU A 94 7.86 2.57 0.12
C LEU A 94 9.13 3.28 -0.37
N VAL A 95 9.18 4.61 -0.27
CA VAL A 95 10.36 5.41 -0.66
C VAL A 95 11.57 4.99 0.17
N PHE A 96 11.42 4.83 1.48
CA PHE A 96 12.48 4.34 2.35
C PHE A 96 13.01 2.97 1.90
N GLY A 97 12.12 2.02 1.61
CA GLY A 97 12.51 0.70 1.14
C GLY A 97 13.26 0.75 -0.19
N LEU A 98 12.73 1.47 -1.19
CA LEU A 98 13.40 1.64 -2.50
C LEU A 98 14.80 2.22 -2.34
N MET A 99 14.96 3.25 -1.49
CA MET A 99 16.26 3.91 -1.29
C MET A 99 17.27 3.05 -0.52
N THR A 100 16.81 2.18 0.39
CA THR A 100 17.70 1.45 1.30
C THR A 100 17.99 0.03 0.88
N THR A 101 17.07 -0.63 0.16
CA THR A 101 17.24 -2.01 -0.29
C THR A 101 17.43 -2.13 -1.79
N GLY A 102 16.92 -1.16 -2.59
CA GLY A 102 16.85 -1.28 -4.04
C GLY A 102 15.90 -2.40 -4.53
N ASP A 103 15.14 -3.01 -3.62
CA ASP A 103 14.28 -4.16 -3.89
C ASP A 103 12.81 -3.73 -3.76
N ALA A 104 12.05 -3.82 -4.85
CA ALA A 104 10.66 -3.40 -4.92
C ALA A 104 9.72 -4.25 -4.04
N GLN A 105 10.01 -5.54 -3.86
CA GLN A 105 9.24 -6.42 -2.98
C GLN A 105 9.44 -6.06 -1.51
N ALA A 106 10.68 -5.77 -1.11
CA ALA A 106 10.98 -5.26 0.23
C ALA A 106 10.33 -3.88 0.42
N ALA A 107 10.39 -3.01 -0.58
CA ALA A 107 9.84 -1.67 -0.50
C ALA A 107 8.31 -1.66 -0.33
N VAL A 108 7.57 -2.46 -1.10
CA VAL A 108 6.11 -2.53 -0.95
C VAL A 108 5.71 -3.12 0.41
N ASN A 109 6.53 -4.03 0.97
CA ASN A 109 6.34 -4.55 2.32
C ASN A 109 6.61 -3.49 3.39
N TYR A 110 7.66 -2.65 3.24
CA TYR A 110 7.90 -1.52 4.13
C TYR A 110 6.73 -0.54 4.14
N GLY A 111 6.27 -0.14 2.95
CA GLY A 111 5.12 0.76 2.82
C GLY A 111 3.87 0.17 3.49
N ALA A 112 3.53 -1.08 3.16
CA ALA A 112 2.31 -1.69 3.69
C ALA A 112 2.36 -1.84 5.22
N ALA A 113 3.49 -2.28 5.79
CA ALA A 113 3.67 -2.40 7.22
C ALA A 113 3.59 -1.04 7.93
N HIS A 114 4.23 -0.02 7.35
CA HIS A 114 4.23 1.33 7.93
C HIS A 114 2.83 1.95 7.92
N GLY A 115 2.11 1.85 6.80
CA GLY A 115 0.73 2.30 6.70
C GLY A 115 -0.22 1.55 7.65
N ALA A 116 -0.01 0.24 7.82
CA ALA A 116 -0.78 -0.56 8.77
C ALA A 116 -0.57 -0.08 10.22
N LEU A 117 0.68 0.16 10.63
CA LEU A 117 1.02 0.66 11.97
C LEU A 117 0.51 2.08 12.21
N ALA A 118 0.63 2.97 11.23
CA ALA A 118 0.15 4.34 11.34
C ALA A 118 -1.34 4.38 11.69
N MET A 119 -2.14 3.49 11.07
CA MET A 119 -3.58 3.41 11.33
C MET A 119 -3.97 2.88 12.72
N THR A 120 -3.00 2.38 13.49
CA THR A 120 -3.17 1.95 14.89
C THR A 120 -2.79 3.03 15.90
N THR A 121 -2.39 4.21 15.42
CA THR A 121 -1.96 5.35 16.24
C THR A 121 -2.82 6.58 15.94
N PRO A 122 -3.02 7.52 16.89
CA PRO A 122 -3.83 8.71 16.65
C PRO A 122 -3.11 9.77 15.82
N GLY A 123 -3.85 10.44 14.93
CA GLY A 123 -3.34 11.57 14.15
C GLY A 123 -2.71 11.18 12.80
N ASP A 124 -2.17 12.19 12.13
CA ASP A 124 -1.69 12.08 10.74
C ASP A 124 -0.22 11.62 10.64
N THR A 125 0.59 11.94 11.64
CA THR A 125 1.99 11.51 11.70
C THR A 125 2.11 10.19 12.44
N THR A 126 2.67 9.20 11.77
CA THR A 126 3.04 7.91 12.36
C THR A 126 3.92 8.05 13.60
N MET A 127 3.59 7.29 14.64
CA MET A 127 4.43 7.10 15.83
C MET A 127 5.28 5.83 15.75
N ALA A 128 5.24 5.12 14.61
CA ALA A 128 5.95 3.85 14.43
C ALA A 128 7.46 4.08 14.30
N SER A 129 8.24 3.30 15.04
CA SER A 129 9.67 3.21 14.85
C SER A 129 10.01 2.28 13.68
N ARG A 130 11.18 2.50 13.05
CA ARG A 130 11.72 1.59 12.03
C ARG A 130 11.77 0.14 12.50
N LYS A 131 12.12 -0.10 13.77
CA LYS A 131 12.20 -1.44 14.37
C LYS A 131 10.84 -2.13 14.40
N GLU A 132 9.77 -1.40 14.71
CA GLU A 132 8.39 -1.93 14.70
C GLU A 132 7.93 -2.26 13.28
N VAL A 133 8.23 -1.39 12.31
CA VAL A 133 7.93 -1.65 10.89
C VAL A 133 8.63 -2.93 10.42
N GLU A 134 9.94 -3.05 10.65
CA GLU A 134 10.72 -4.23 10.26
C GLU A 134 10.26 -5.51 11.00
N ALA A 135 9.84 -5.39 12.25
CA ALA A 135 9.30 -6.51 13.01
C ALA A 135 7.98 -6.99 12.39
N LEU A 136 7.06 -6.07 12.08
CA LEU A 136 5.78 -6.39 11.46
C LEU A 136 5.97 -7.02 10.07
N MET A 137 6.91 -6.52 9.26
CA MET A 137 7.25 -7.11 7.96
C MET A 137 7.73 -8.56 8.06
N LYS A 138 8.46 -8.90 9.13
CA LYS A 138 8.97 -10.26 9.40
C LYS A 138 7.92 -11.19 9.98
N GLY A 139 6.67 -10.74 10.12
CA GLY A 139 5.59 -11.52 10.71
C GLY A 139 5.72 -11.64 12.24
N ALA A 140 6.39 -10.71 12.91
CA ALA A 140 6.31 -10.63 14.36
C ALA A 140 4.85 -10.33 14.72
N GLY A 141 4.18 -11.31 15.34
CA GLY A 141 2.83 -11.13 15.88
C GLY A 141 2.81 -10.11 17.02
N ALA A 142 1.64 -9.89 17.62
CA ALA A 142 1.36 -8.93 18.69
C ALA A 142 2.06 -9.19 20.04
N ARG A 143 3.31 -9.68 20.03
CA ARG A 143 4.18 -9.70 21.21
C ARG A 143 4.73 -8.28 21.40
N VAL A 144 4.62 -7.78 22.62
CA VAL A 144 5.16 -6.47 23.01
C VAL A 144 6.65 -6.44 22.71
N ASN A 145 7.04 -5.65 21.70
CA ASN A 145 8.43 -5.29 21.41
C ASN A 145 8.61 -3.83 21.83
N ARG A 146 8.97 -3.60 23.10
CA ARG A 146 9.54 -2.33 23.55
C ARG A 146 11.01 -2.56 23.86
#